data_AF-A0A8J6CET0-F1
#
_entry.id   AF-A0A8J6CET0-F1
#
_cell.length_a   1.000
_cell.length_b   1.000
_cell.length_c   1.000
_cell.angle_alpha   90.00
_cell.angle_beta   90.00
_cell.angle_gamma   90.00
#
_symmetry.space_group_name_H-M   'P 1'
#
loop_
_entity.id
_entity.type
_entity.pdbx_description
1 polymer ?
#
loop_
_entity_poly.entity_id
_entity_poly.type
_entity_poly.pdbx_seq_one_letter_code
_entity_poly.pdbx_strand_id
1 'polypeptide(L)'
;MYARFDPSRTVHGLDPLRANVERALSSYGVGAPNLRMHVGGLGDVETVADAGPGKVRGQMHLSDAHFRRGAAPFANASNTTFRVHTLDGLFSSDGLFGDEHLGFAHIDVEGFELRVMRGAREVLRRDRPLVSVEAHVHLNLTYTRELLDELAASGYETYLVEEMCGVRADCRNILAFPRSRHAEFDGSPTLKLALTTLALLPTSASVVAEQGFPCCARGGACCPAAHGPCCTERTTSQWLAAQVNPPPFSRRGWIVPRLAF
;
A
#
# COMPACT_ATOMS: atom_id res chain seq x y z
N MET A 1 -10.82 3.87 -11.65
CA MET A 1 -10.12 5.04 -11.07
C MET A 1 -11.10 5.80 -10.20
N TYR A 2 -10.77 6.06 -8.93
CA TYR A 2 -11.63 6.74 -7.94
C TYR A 2 -12.27 8.02 -8.47
N ALA A 3 -11.53 8.79 -9.27
CA ALA A 3 -11.97 10.02 -9.88
C ALA A 3 -13.29 9.89 -10.68
N ARG A 4 -13.55 8.72 -11.29
CA ARG A 4 -14.80 8.47 -12.03
C ARG A 4 -15.99 8.08 -11.16
N PHE A 5 -15.74 7.55 -9.96
CA PHE A 5 -16.80 7.07 -9.07
C PHE A 5 -17.45 8.20 -8.27
N ASP A 6 -16.70 9.26 -7.99
CA ASP A 6 -17.21 10.46 -7.35
C ASP A 6 -16.60 11.73 -7.98
N PRO A 7 -17.24 12.31 -9.00
CA PRO A 7 -16.73 13.50 -9.68
C PRO A 7 -16.80 14.77 -8.80
N SER A 8 -17.49 14.72 -7.65
CA SER A 8 -17.55 15.85 -6.70
C SER A 8 -16.30 15.97 -5.83
N ARG A 9 -15.47 14.92 -5.77
CA ARG A 9 -14.23 14.87 -5.00
C ARG A 9 -13.04 15.11 -5.90
N THR A 10 -12.02 15.77 -5.38
CA THR A 10 -10.72 15.87 -6.05
C THR A 10 -9.90 14.61 -5.76
N VAL A 11 -9.21 14.08 -6.79
CA VAL A 11 -8.28 12.95 -6.63
C VAL A 11 -6.88 13.40 -6.98
N HIS A 12 -5.99 13.33 -6.00
CA HIS A 12 -4.58 13.63 -6.15
C HIS A 12 -3.79 12.33 -6.33
N GLY A 13 -3.03 12.22 -7.42
CA GLY A 13 -2.05 11.16 -7.61
C GLY A 13 -0.64 11.73 -7.54
N LEU A 14 0.25 11.07 -6.79
CA LEU A 14 1.67 11.43 -6.73
C LEU A 14 2.47 10.26 -7.29
N ASP A 15 3.40 10.55 -8.20
CA ASP A 15 4.35 9.56 -8.70
C ASP A 15 5.74 10.21 -8.86
N PRO A 16 6.82 9.56 -8.41
CA PRO A 16 8.16 10.14 -8.51
C PRO A 16 8.64 10.30 -9.96
N LEU A 17 8.08 9.56 -10.92
CA LEU A 17 8.43 9.64 -12.34
C LEU A 17 7.48 10.54 -13.10
N ARG A 18 8.03 11.61 -13.66
CA ARG A 18 7.32 12.50 -14.61
C ARG A 18 6.64 11.73 -15.75
N ALA A 19 7.31 10.71 -16.30
CA ALA A 19 6.74 9.89 -17.37
C ALA A 19 5.48 9.13 -16.95
N ASN A 20 5.38 8.68 -15.69
CA ASN A 20 4.17 8.03 -15.18
C ASN A 20 3.05 9.04 -14.99
N VAL A 21 3.35 10.23 -14.45
CA VAL A 21 2.41 11.35 -14.33
C VAL A 21 1.82 11.73 -15.69
N GLU A 22 2.66 11.95 -16.70
CA GLU A 22 2.24 12.31 -18.06
C GLU A 22 1.39 11.21 -18.70
N ARG A 23 1.78 9.93 -18.53
CA ARG A 23 1.01 8.78 -19.00
C ARG A 23 -0.35 8.67 -18.31
N ALA A 24 -0.43 8.90 -17.00
CA ALA A 24 -1.69 8.87 -16.26
C ALA A 24 -2.62 9.99 -16.75
N LEU A 25 -2.11 11.21 -16.94
CA LEU A 25 -2.89 12.32 -17.47
C LEU A 25 -3.38 12.07 -18.90
N SER A 26 -2.53 11.54 -19.78
CA SER A 26 -2.95 11.24 -21.16
C SER A 26 -3.96 10.09 -21.25
N SER A 27 -3.82 9.08 -20.38
CA SER A 27 -4.71 7.90 -20.37
C SER A 27 -6.06 8.18 -19.71
N TYR A 28 -6.08 9.03 -18.67
CA TYR A 28 -7.25 9.17 -17.79
C TYR A 28 -7.81 10.58 -17.69
N GLY A 29 -7.02 11.62 -17.93
CA GLY A 29 -7.39 13.02 -17.67
C GLY A 29 -8.66 13.47 -18.40
N VAL A 30 -8.82 13.05 -19.66
CA VAL A 30 -10.04 13.39 -20.46
C VAL A 30 -11.31 12.83 -19.82
N GLY A 31 -11.23 11.63 -19.22
CA GLY A 31 -12.37 10.94 -18.62
C GLY A 31 -12.47 11.09 -17.10
N ALA A 32 -11.68 11.99 -16.49
CA ALA A 32 -11.61 12.21 -15.05
C ALA A 32 -11.15 13.66 -14.77
N PRO A 33 -12.01 14.66 -14.97
CA PRO A 33 -11.63 16.08 -14.86
C PRO A 33 -11.22 16.50 -13.44
N ASN A 34 -11.56 15.70 -12.43
CA ASN A 34 -11.20 15.86 -11.03
C ASN A 34 -9.89 15.15 -10.64
N LEU A 35 -9.18 14.52 -11.60
CA LEU A 35 -7.87 13.92 -11.39
C LEU A 35 -6.76 14.98 -11.53
N ARG A 36 -5.91 15.09 -10.51
CA ARG A 36 -4.71 15.93 -10.51
C ARG A 36 -3.49 15.06 -10.23
N MET A 37 -2.55 14.98 -11.17
CA MET A 37 -1.32 14.21 -11.00
C MET A 37 -0.13 15.12 -10.73
N HIS A 38 0.73 14.74 -9.79
CA HIS A 38 1.88 15.52 -9.33
C HIS A 38 3.15 14.68 -9.36
N VAL A 39 4.28 15.31 -9.66
CA VAL A 39 5.59 14.65 -9.58
C VAL A 39 6.13 14.76 -8.16
N GLY A 40 6.31 13.62 -7.49
CA GLY A 40 6.85 13.56 -6.14
C GLY A 40 6.67 12.20 -5.49
N GLY A 41 7.45 11.94 -4.45
CA GLY A 41 7.31 10.77 -3.57
C GLY A 41 6.69 11.16 -2.23
N LEU A 42 6.35 10.15 -1.42
CA LEU A 42 5.86 10.33 -0.06
C LEU A 42 6.83 9.68 0.95
N GLY A 43 6.92 10.26 2.14
CA GLY A 43 7.77 9.76 3.23
C GLY A 43 7.48 10.44 4.57
N ASP A 44 8.41 10.28 5.52
CA ASP A 44 8.34 10.84 6.88
C ASP A 44 9.06 12.20 7.02
N VAL A 45 9.77 12.64 5.98
CA VAL A 45 10.51 13.90 5.97
C VAL A 45 10.50 14.52 4.57
N GLU A 46 10.41 15.86 4.53
CA GLU A 46 10.60 16.64 3.31
C GLU A 46 12.06 16.52 2.85
N THR A 47 12.29 15.95 1.67
CA THR A 47 13.65 15.79 1.13
C THR A 47 13.65 15.71 -0.39
N VAL A 48 14.83 15.58 -1.00
CA VAL A 48 15.00 15.24 -2.41
C VAL A 48 15.63 13.85 -2.48
N ALA A 49 15.00 12.96 -3.23
CA ALA A 49 15.51 11.62 -3.49
C ALA A 49 15.95 11.50 -4.95
N ASP A 50 16.85 10.55 -5.22
CA ASP A 50 17.25 10.16 -6.57
C ASP A 50 16.68 8.77 -6.88
N ALA A 51 15.89 8.66 -7.94
CA ALA A 51 15.36 7.39 -8.42
C ALA A 51 16.47 6.39 -8.82
N GLY A 52 17.69 6.88 -9.04
CA GLY A 52 18.85 6.12 -9.48
C GLY A 52 18.89 5.90 -11.00
N PRO A 53 20.06 5.54 -11.55
CA PRO A 53 20.21 5.30 -12.99
C PRO A 53 19.42 4.05 -13.45
N GLY A 54 18.71 4.18 -14.57
CA GLY A 54 18.06 3.05 -15.27
C GLY A 54 16.56 2.85 -15.02
N LYS A 55 15.94 3.59 -14.09
CA LYS A 55 14.49 3.45 -13.78
C LYS A 55 13.63 4.42 -14.60
N VAL A 56 13.62 4.23 -15.93
CA VAL A 56 12.98 5.18 -16.87
C VAL A 56 11.54 4.79 -17.23
N ARG A 57 11.08 3.57 -16.95
CA ARG A 57 9.68 3.17 -17.21
C ARG A 57 9.18 2.07 -16.27
N GLY A 58 7.98 2.27 -15.72
CA GLY A 58 7.04 1.19 -15.41
C GLY A 58 7.05 0.60 -14.01
N GLN A 59 8.17 0.57 -13.28
CA GLN A 59 8.24 0.09 -11.89
C GLN A 59 9.38 0.80 -11.15
N MET A 60 9.10 1.42 -10.01
CA MET A 60 10.14 1.99 -9.15
C MET A 60 10.03 1.40 -7.75
N HIS A 61 10.75 0.31 -7.51
CA HIS A 61 11.07 -0.06 -6.13
C HIS A 61 12.14 0.89 -5.62
N LEU A 62 11.77 1.83 -4.74
CA LEU A 62 12.75 2.59 -3.97
C LEU A 62 13.27 1.69 -2.84
N SER A 63 14.45 2.02 -2.31
CA SER A 63 15.06 1.34 -1.16
C SER A 63 15.74 2.41 -0.31
N ASP A 64 15.93 2.16 0.98
CA ASP A 64 16.49 3.15 1.92
C ASP A 64 17.86 3.71 1.48
N ALA A 65 18.62 2.97 0.67
CA ALA A 65 19.88 3.43 0.08
C ALA A 65 19.71 4.67 -0.83
N HIS A 66 18.55 4.85 -1.47
CA HIS A 66 18.25 5.98 -2.36
C HIS A 66 17.93 7.29 -1.63
N PHE A 67 17.72 7.24 -0.30
CA PHE A 67 17.42 8.41 0.54
C PHE A 67 18.67 9.10 1.12
N ARG A 68 19.87 8.54 0.94
CA ARG A 68 21.11 9.12 1.48
C ARG A 68 21.83 9.99 0.46
N ARG A 69 21.58 11.30 0.51
CA ARG A 69 22.61 12.36 0.42
C ARG A 69 22.01 13.72 0.81
N GLY A 70 22.63 14.32 1.83
CA GLY A 70 22.20 15.56 2.45
C GLY A 70 22.44 16.82 1.62
N ALA A 71 21.95 17.92 2.18
CA ALA A 71 22.07 19.29 1.71
C ALA A 71 23.47 19.64 1.17
N ALA A 72 23.57 19.81 -0.15
CA ALA A 72 24.63 20.56 -0.82
C ALA A 72 24.08 21.19 -2.11
N PRO A 73 24.55 22.37 -2.52
CA PRO A 73 23.95 23.15 -3.59
C PRO A 73 24.27 22.58 -4.97
N PHE A 74 23.23 22.59 -5.81
CA PHE A 74 23.15 22.34 -7.25
C PHE A 74 24.49 22.30 -8.02
N ALA A 75 24.85 21.10 -8.49
CA ALA A 75 25.61 20.91 -9.73
C ALA A 75 25.43 19.47 -10.24
N ASN A 76 24.82 19.34 -11.42
CA ASN A 76 24.73 18.12 -12.27
C ASN A 76 23.96 16.92 -11.69
N ALA A 77 22.68 17.12 -11.35
CA ALA A 77 21.76 16.00 -11.13
C ALA A 77 21.36 15.38 -12.47
N SER A 78 21.51 14.06 -12.61
CA SER A 78 20.77 13.29 -13.61
C SER A 78 19.27 13.59 -13.48
N ASN A 79 18.53 13.46 -14.58
CA ASN A 79 17.11 13.79 -14.71
C ASN A 79 16.16 12.87 -13.88
N THR A 80 16.63 12.35 -12.75
CA THR A 80 16.04 11.28 -11.92
C THR A 80 15.75 11.72 -10.48
N THR A 81 16.02 12.97 -10.12
CA THR A 81 15.69 13.48 -8.78
C THR A 81 14.25 13.96 -8.69
N PHE A 82 13.62 13.73 -7.54
CA PHE A 82 12.26 14.17 -7.24
C PHE A 82 12.13 14.56 -5.77
N ARG A 83 11.12 15.39 -5.47
CA ARG A 83 10.84 15.84 -4.11
C ARG A 83 10.04 14.77 -3.38
N VAL A 84 10.43 14.45 -2.16
CA VAL A 84 9.69 13.60 -1.24
C VAL A 84 8.97 14.52 -0.27
N HIS A 85 7.68 14.26 -0.10
CA HIS A 85 6.80 15.03 0.75
C HIS A 85 6.29 14.20 1.92
N THR A 86 6.00 14.86 3.02
CA THR A 86 5.15 14.36 4.09
C THR A 86 3.68 14.65 3.73
N LEU A 87 2.75 13.79 4.15
CA LEU A 87 1.33 14.13 3.98
C LEU A 87 0.95 15.35 4.84
N ASP A 88 1.54 15.49 6.03
CA ASP A 88 1.35 16.66 6.87
C ASP A 88 1.82 17.95 6.17
N GLY A 89 2.95 17.91 5.48
CA GLY A 89 3.46 19.03 4.68
C GLY A 89 2.55 19.37 3.50
N LEU A 90 2.02 18.36 2.79
CA LEU A 90 1.12 18.57 1.66
C LEU A 90 -0.20 19.23 2.06
N PHE A 91 -0.74 18.87 3.23
CA PHE A 91 -2.02 19.38 3.77
C PHE A 91 -1.85 20.53 4.79
N SER A 92 -0.64 21.05 4.93
CA SER A 92 -0.37 22.28 5.69
C SER A 92 -0.90 23.50 4.95
N SER A 93 -1.10 24.63 5.63
CA SER A 93 -1.67 25.86 5.02
C SER A 93 -0.90 26.37 3.80
N ASP A 94 0.43 26.19 3.80
CA ASP A 94 1.31 26.57 2.69
C ASP A 94 1.61 25.40 1.74
N GLY A 95 1.00 24.23 2.00
CA GLY A 95 1.14 23.00 1.24
C GLY A 95 0.31 23.00 -0.04
N LEU A 96 0.61 22.05 -0.93
CA LEU A 96 -0.09 21.93 -2.21
C LEU A 96 -1.60 21.71 -2.07
N PHE A 97 -2.04 21.15 -0.95
CA PHE A 97 -3.43 20.76 -0.65
C PHE A 97 -3.93 21.44 0.63
N GLY A 98 -3.40 22.61 1.00
CA GLY A 98 -3.64 23.26 2.29
C GLY A 98 -5.09 23.60 2.61
N ASP A 99 -5.91 23.85 1.58
CA ASP A 99 -7.34 24.15 1.72
C ASP A 99 -8.23 22.89 1.61
N GLU A 100 -7.63 21.70 1.56
CA GLU A 100 -8.33 20.43 1.34
C GLU A 100 -8.32 19.53 2.59
N HIS A 101 -9.28 18.61 2.65
CA HIS A 101 -9.36 17.57 3.68
C HIS A 101 -9.22 16.18 3.04
N LEU A 102 -8.34 15.35 3.62
CA LEU A 102 -8.10 14.01 3.15
C LEU A 102 -9.25 13.08 3.57
N GLY A 103 -10.06 12.63 2.62
CA GLY A 103 -11.15 11.68 2.88
C GLY A 103 -10.75 10.21 2.76
N PHE A 104 -9.83 9.91 1.84
CA PHE A 104 -9.33 8.57 1.55
C PHE A 104 -7.90 8.64 1.01
N ALA A 105 -7.05 7.70 1.40
CA ALA A 105 -5.70 7.52 0.86
C ALA A 105 -5.47 6.07 0.43
N HIS A 106 -4.92 5.88 -0.77
CA HIS A 106 -4.33 4.61 -1.18
C HIS A 106 -2.82 4.81 -1.32
N ILE A 107 -2.06 4.04 -0.55
CA ILE A 107 -0.63 4.17 -0.36
C ILE A 107 0.02 2.89 -0.86
N ASP A 108 0.53 2.96 -2.10
CA ASP A 108 1.41 1.98 -2.71
C ASP A 108 2.71 2.72 -3.03
N VAL A 109 3.69 2.57 -2.15
CA VAL A 109 4.98 3.29 -2.22
C VAL A 109 6.16 2.33 -2.09
N GLU A 110 5.95 1.08 -2.47
CA GLU A 110 6.99 0.10 -2.71
C GLU A 110 7.88 -0.16 -1.47
N GLY A 111 7.25 -0.28 -0.29
CA GLY A 111 7.94 -0.57 0.98
C GLY A 111 8.23 0.65 1.86
N PHE A 112 7.63 1.80 1.54
CA PHE A 112 7.76 3.05 2.32
C PHE A 112 6.49 3.41 3.09
N GLU A 113 5.47 2.56 3.10
CA GLU A 113 4.15 2.79 3.71
C GLU A 113 4.29 3.26 5.16
N LEU A 114 5.13 2.61 5.97
CA LEU A 114 5.36 2.98 7.37
C LEU A 114 5.94 4.39 7.50
N ARG A 115 6.84 4.80 6.61
CA ARG A 115 7.41 6.15 6.62
C ARG A 115 6.36 7.18 6.20
N VAL A 116 5.52 6.85 5.21
CA VAL A 116 4.37 7.71 4.84
C VAL A 116 3.43 7.89 6.03
N MET A 117 3.07 6.81 6.76
CA MET A 117 2.22 6.92 7.95
C MET A 117 2.82 7.82 9.03
N ARG A 118 4.14 7.73 9.26
CA ARG A 118 4.85 8.59 10.22
C ARG A 118 4.90 10.06 9.79
N GLY A 119 4.93 10.34 8.49
CA GLY A 119 4.83 11.69 7.90
C GLY A 119 3.41 12.21 7.74
N ALA A 120 2.41 11.51 8.28
CA ALA A 120 0.99 11.84 8.11
C ALA A 120 0.25 12.01 9.44
N ARG A 121 0.97 12.16 10.55
CA ARG A 121 0.38 12.08 11.90
C ARG A 121 -0.68 13.15 12.12
N GLU A 122 -0.42 14.38 11.69
CA GLU A 122 -1.35 15.48 11.89
C GLU A 122 -2.58 15.35 10.98
N VAL A 123 -2.40 15.03 9.70
CA VAL A 123 -3.53 14.87 8.76
C VAL A 123 -4.38 13.65 9.13
N LEU A 124 -3.78 12.54 9.57
CA LEU A 124 -4.52 11.35 10.00
C LEU A 124 -5.34 11.64 11.26
N ARG A 125 -4.80 12.42 12.20
CA ARG A 125 -5.49 12.85 13.42
C ARG A 125 -6.62 13.82 13.12
N ARG A 126 -6.38 14.80 12.25
CA ARG A 126 -7.32 15.87 11.89
C ARG A 126 -8.48 15.35 11.04
N ASP A 127 -8.15 14.72 9.92
CA ASP A 127 -9.12 14.39 8.88
C ASP A 127 -9.72 12.99 9.06
N ARG A 128 -8.98 12.08 9.70
CA ARG A 128 -9.39 10.69 9.92
C ARG A 128 -9.88 10.06 8.61
N PRO A 129 -9.03 10.03 7.56
CA PRO A 129 -9.38 9.42 6.29
C PRO A 129 -9.61 7.91 6.44
N LEU A 130 -10.23 7.29 5.44
CA LEU A 130 -10.00 5.86 5.21
C LEU A 130 -8.61 5.69 4.58
N VAL A 131 -7.84 4.69 5.01
CA VAL A 131 -6.51 4.43 4.44
C VAL A 131 -6.47 3.03 3.87
N SER A 132 -5.79 2.86 2.74
CA SER A 132 -5.40 1.55 2.22
C SER A 132 -3.90 1.54 1.96
N VAL A 133 -3.22 0.47 2.35
CA VAL A 133 -1.78 0.27 2.16
C VAL A 133 -1.54 -1.08 1.51
N GLU A 134 -0.54 -1.18 0.63
CA GLU A 134 -0.05 -2.48 0.16
C GLU A 134 1.03 -3.01 1.11
N ALA A 135 0.98 -4.31 1.42
CA ALA A 135 1.97 -4.97 2.25
C ALA A 135 2.26 -6.39 1.77
N HIS A 136 3.55 -6.72 1.70
CA HIS A 136 4.00 -8.11 1.57
C HIS A 136 4.07 -8.78 2.94
N VAL A 137 3.03 -9.54 3.29
CA VAL A 137 2.82 -10.06 4.65
C VAL A 137 4.01 -10.87 5.17
N HIS A 138 4.59 -11.75 4.34
CA HIS A 138 5.65 -12.67 4.78
C HIS A 138 7.04 -12.26 4.31
N LEU A 139 7.18 -11.55 3.18
CA LEU A 139 8.48 -11.10 2.69
C LEU A 139 9.24 -10.26 3.74
N ASN A 140 8.53 -9.44 4.50
CA ASN A 140 9.07 -8.69 5.63
C ASN A 140 8.04 -8.57 6.75
N LEU A 141 7.75 -9.69 7.42
CA LEU A 141 6.74 -9.77 8.47
C LEU A 141 6.99 -8.76 9.61
N THR A 142 8.24 -8.51 9.98
CA THR A 142 8.57 -7.50 11.00
C THR A 142 8.09 -6.11 10.58
N TYR A 143 8.38 -5.70 9.35
CA TYR A 143 7.91 -4.42 8.81
C TYR A 143 6.39 -4.36 8.71
N THR A 144 5.72 -5.42 8.24
CA THR A 144 4.25 -5.47 8.20
C THR A 144 3.63 -5.33 9.58
N ARG A 145 4.23 -5.94 10.61
CA ARG A 145 3.79 -5.77 12.00
C ARG A 145 3.98 -4.34 12.49
N GLU A 146 5.13 -3.73 12.25
CA GLU A 146 5.39 -2.33 12.61
C GLU A 146 4.41 -1.36 11.90
N LEU A 147 4.07 -1.62 10.64
CA LEU A 147 3.07 -0.86 9.90
C LEU A 147 1.68 -0.97 10.55
N LEU A 148 1.26 -2.17 10.91
CA LEU A 148 -0.03 -2.41 11.57
C LEU A 148 -0.06 -1.79 12.98
N ASP A 149 1.05 -1.82 13.72
CA ASP A 149 1.16 -1.18 15.02
C ASP A 149 1.10 0.36 14.91
N GLU A 150 1.74 0.98 13.90
CA GLU A 150 1.65 2.43 13.66
C GLU A 150 0.21 2.84 13.28
N LEU A 151 -0.47 2.04 12.43
CA LEU A 151 -1.89 2.25 12.12
C LEU A 151 -2.76 2.16 13.38
N ALA A 152 -2.54 1.13 14.20
CA ALA A 152 -3.27 0.94 15.45
C ALA A 152 -3.02 2.09 16.44
N ALA A 153 -1.77 2.55 16.56
CA ALA A 153 -1.40 3.69 17.40
C ALA A 153 -2.02 5.01 16.91
N SER A 154 -2.22 5.15 15.60
CA SER A 154 -2.90 6.29 14.97
C SER A 154 -4.42 6.27 15.12
N GLY A 155 -4.98 5.28 15.83
CA GLY A 155 -6.41 5.18 16.10
C GLY A 155 -7.22 4.40 15.07
N TYR A 156 -6.56 3.57 14.25
CA TYR A 156 -7.21 2.79 13.20
C TYR A 156 -7.43 1.34 13.59
N GLU A 157 -8.48 0.76 13.04
CA GLU A 157 -8.72 -0.68 12.97
C GLU A 157 -8.45 -1.16 11.55
N THR A 158 -7.77 -2.29 11.42
CA THR A 158 -7.25 -2.78 10.15
C THR A 158 -7.96 -4.05 9.68
N TYR A 159 -8.15 -4.16 8.38
CA TYR A 159 -8.76 -5.29 7.70
C TYR A 159 -7.88 -5.68 6.51
N LEU A 160 -7.49 -6.94 6.43
CA LEU A 160 -6.80 -7.50 5.28
C LEU A 160 -7.84 -7.82 4.19
N VAL A 161 -7.59 -7.37 2.97
CA VAL A 161 -8.41 -7.69 1.81
C VAL A 161 -8.02 -9.06 1.29
N GLU A 162 -8.98 -9.97 1.14
CA GLU A 162 -8.75 -11.24 0.45
C GLU A 162 -8.65 -10.95 -1.06
N GLU A 163 -7.43 -10.65 -1.48
CA GLU A 163 -7.04 -10.49 -2.87
C GLU A 163 -5.53 -10.73 -3.01
N MET A 164 -5.01 -10.66 -4.23
CA MET A 164 -3.57 -10.51 -4.46
C MET A 164 -3.31 -9.16 -5.10
N CYS A 165 -2.46 -8.34 -4.48
CA CYS A 165 -1.88 -7.17 -5.14
C CYS A 165 -0.60 -7.56 -5.89
N GLY A 166 -0.37 -6.97 -7.05
CA GLY A 166 0.84 -7.24 -7.83
C GLY A 166 1.06 -8.71 -8.22
N VAL A 167 2.34 -9.12 -8.27
CA VAL A 167 2.77 -10.42 -8.83
C VAL A 167 2.93 -11.50 -7.76
N ARG A 168 3.20 -11.10 -6.51
CA ARG A 168 3.47 -12.02 -5.41
C ARG A 168 2.19 -12.34 -4.66
N ALA A 169 1.95 -13.62 -4.44
CA ALA A 169 0.80 -14.13 -3.70
C ALA A 169 0.75 -13.63 -2.26
N ASP A 170 1.84 -13.15 -1.66
CA ASP A 170 1.88 -12.61 -0.30
C ASP A 170 1.52 -11.12 -0.18
N CYS A 171 1.36 -10.43 -1.31
CA CYS A 171 0.97 -9.03 -1.32
C CYS A 171 -0.53 -8.91 -1.02
N ARG A 172 -0.87 -8.06 -0.06
CA ARG A 172 -2.25 -7.73 0.31
C ARG A 172 -2.45 -6.23 0.40
N ASN A 173 -3.63 -5.76 0.00
CA ASN A 173 -4.13 -4.49 0.52
C ASN A 173 -4.63 -4.69 1.95
N ILE A 174 -4.30 -3.73 2.80
CA ILE A 174 -4.84 -3.59 4.15
C ILE A 174 -5.66 -2.30 4.16
N LEU A 175 -6.95 -2.43 4.47
CA LEU A 175 -7.84 -1.29 4.71
C LEU A 175 -7.79 -0.91 6.18
N ALA A 176 -7.57 0.36 6.47
CA ALA A 176 -7.58 0.91 7.82
C ALA A 176 -8.75 1.90 7.96
N PHE A 177 -9.63 1.60 8.90
CA PHE A 177 -10.78 2.41 9.27
C PHE A 177 -10.46 3.18 10.56
N PRO A 178 -10.68 4.49 10.63
CA PRO A 178 -10.48 5.23 11.86
C PRO A 178 -11.54 4.82 12.88
N ARG A 179 -11.14 4.33 14.06
CA ARG A 179 -12.06 3.80 15.09
C ARG A 179 -13.16 4.79 15.47
N SER A 180 -12.83 6.09 15.47
CA SER A 180 -13.80 7.16 15.78
C SER A 180 -14.92 7.33 14.75
N ARG A 181 -14.83 6.70 13.57
CA ARG A 181 -15.86 6.75 12.52
C ARG A 181 -16.57 5.40 12.30
N HIS A 182 -16.35 4.40 13.16
CA HIS A 182 -16.96 3.08 13.03
C HIS A 182 -18.48 3.10 12.83
N ALA A 183 -19.18 3.95 13.59
CA ALA A 183 -20.63 4.10 13.48
C ALA A 183 -21.10 4.54 12.07
N GLU A 184 -20.25 5.24 11.30
CA GLU A 184 -20.55 5.62 9.92
C GLU A 184 -20.55 4.40 8.98
N PHE A 185 -19.81 3.34 9.34
CA PHE A 185 -19.62 2.14 8.51
C PHE A 185 -20.51 0.97 8.93
N ASP A 186 -20.98 0.95 10.18
CA ASP A 186 -21.87 -0.10 10.72
C ASP A 186 -23.16 -0.29 9.91
N GLY A 187 -23.61 0.73 9.19
CA GLY A 187 -24.78 0.68 8.32
C GLY A 187 -24.53 0.02 6.96
N SER A 188 -23.28 -0.13 6.52
CA SER A 188 -22.94 -0.49 5.13
C SER A 188 -23.24 -1.96 4.82
N PRO A 189 -24.22 -2.27 3.94
CA PRO A 189 -24.50 -3.64 3.53
C PRO A 189 -23.31 -4.28 2.81
N THR A 190 -22.56 -3.48 2.04
CA THR A 190 -21.36 -3.92 1.32
C THR A 190 -20.26 -4.35 2.28
N LEU A 191 -20.00 -3.56 3.33
CA LEU A 191 -19.00 -3.92 4.33
C LEU A 191 -19.41 -5.17 5.11
N LYS A 192 -20.68 -5.26 5.52
CA LYS A 192 -21.23 -6.45 6.18
C LYS A 192 -21.10 -7.69 5.32
N LEU A 193 -21.43 -7.58 4.03
CA LEU A 193 -21.29 -8.68 3.08
C LEU A 193 -19.82 -9.10 2.99
N ALA A 194 -18.90 -8.15 2.77
CA ALA A 194 -17.47 -8.44 2.65
C ALA A 194 -16.88 -9.13 3.89
N LEU A 195 -17.26 -8.69 5.09
CA LEU A 195 -16.87 -9.34 6.35
C LEU A 195 -17.48 -10.75 6.48
N THR A 196 -18.78 -10.89 6.15
CA THR A 196 -19.49 -12.18 6.27
C THR A 196 -18.98 -13.21 5.27
N THR A 197 -18.56 -12.77 4.07
CA THR A 197 -17.98 -13.64 3.04
C THR A 197 -16.47 -13.81 3.15
N LEU A 198 -15.84 -13.25 4.20
CA LEU A 198 -14.39 -13.29 4.41
C LEU A 198 -13.57 -12.65 3.28
N ALA A 199 -14.18 -11.73 2.52
CA ALA A 199 -13.46 -10.88 1.57
C ALA A 199 -12.69 -9.75 2.28
N LEU A 200 -13.12 -9.40 3.50
CA LEU A 200 -12.37 -8.57 4.43
C LEU A 200 -12.19 -9.34 5.74
N LEU A 201 -10.95 -9.42 6.21
CA LEU A 201 -10.57 -10.12 7.43
C LEU A 201 -10.05 -9.10 8.45
N PRO A 202 -10.67 -8.94 9.62
CA PRO A 202 -10.09 -8.13 10.70
C PRO A 202 -8.65 -8.60 10.97
N THR A 203 -7.71 -7.68 10.96
CA THR A 203 -6.28 -7.98 11.06
C THR A 203 -5.58 -7.09 12.06
N SER A 204 -4.40 -7.53 12.51
CA SER A 204 -3.50 -6.80 13.40
C SER A 204 -2.11 -7.43 13.33
N ALA A 205 -1.11 -6.79 13.93
CA ALA A 205 0.25 -7.30 13.96
C ALA A 205 0.37 -8.74 14.51
N SER A 206 -0.52 -9.14 15.43
CA SER A 206 -0.49 -10.48 16.03
C SER A 206 -1.04 -11.58 15.12
N VAL A 207 -1.97 -11.27 14.22
CA VAL A 207 -2.69 -12.28 13.42
C VAL A 207 -2.40 -12.22 11.91
N VAL A 208 -1.80 -11.14 11.40
CA VAL A 208 -1.61 -10.94 9.95
C VAL A 208 -0.85 -12.09 9.27
N ALA A 209 0.13 -12.68 9.98
CA ALA A 209 0.93 -13.80 9.48
C ALA A 209 0.10 -15.06 9.19
N GLU A 210 -1.04 -15.24 9.87
CA GLU A 210 -1.97 -16.35 9.67
C GLU A 210 -2.96 -16.10 8.53
N GLN A 211 -3.04 -14.87 8.01
CA GLN A 211 -4.07 -14.45 7.04
C GLN A 211 -3.52 -14.23 5.63
N GLY A 212 -2.23 -13.89 5.49
CA GLY A 212 -1.56 -13.79 4.20
C GLY A 212 -1.23 -15.15 3.59
N PHE A 213 -1.14 -15.24 2.26
CA PHE A 213 -0.53 -16.43 1.65
C PHE A 213 0.97 -16.44 1.93
N PRO A 214 1.55 -17.60 2.28
CA PRO A 214 2.96 -17.67 2.59
C PRO A 214 3.82 -17.38 1.35
N CYS A 215 4.77 -16.48 1.52
CA CYS A 215 5.93 -16.35 0.65
C CYS A 215 7.20 -16.33 1.48
N CYS A 216 8.09 -17.26 1.20
CA CYS A 216 9.34 -17.48 1.89
C CYS A 216 10.50 -17.18 0.93
N ALA A 217 11.70 -17.05 1.50
CA ALA A 217 12.91 -16.88 0.71
C ALA A 217 13.08 -18.02 -0.30
N ARG A 218 13.72 -17.72 -1.44
CA ARG A 218 14.07 -18.75 -2.44
C ARG A 218 14.87 -19.88 -1.79
N GLY A 219 14.51 -21.12 -2.13
CA GLY A 219 15.04 -22.33 -1.49
C GLY A 219 14.29 -22.72 -0.21
N GLY A 220 13.31 -21.94 0.25
CA GLY A 220 12.44 -22.28 1.37
C GLY A 220 11.35 -23.29 1.01
N ALA A 221 10.65 -23.81 2.02
CA ALA A 221 9.64 -24.87 1.85
C ALA A 221 8.51 -24.51 0.87
N CYS A 222 8.06 -23.25 0.90
CA CYS A 222 7.04 -22.71 0.00
C CYS A 222 7.61 -22.19 -1.34
N CYS A 223 8.94 -22.17 -1.46
CA CYS A 223 9.69 -21.63 -2.59
C CYS A 223 10.88 -22.52 -2.99
N PRO A 224 10.67 -23.82 -3.29
CA PRO A 224 11.76 -24.78 -3.46
C PRO A 224 12.56 -24.57 -4.75
N ALA A 225 12.00 -23.83 -5.71
CA ALA A 225 12.64 -23.60 -7.00
C ALA A 225 13.88 -22.70 -6.83
N ALA A 226 15.07 -23.25 -7.15
CA ALA A 226 16.32 -22.47 -7.23
C ALA A 226 16.27 -21.40 -8.34
N HIS A 227 15.48 -21.66 -9.39
CA HIS A 227 15.25 -20.78 -10.53
C HIS A 227 13.78 -20.76 -10.93
N GLY A 228 13.28 -19.63 -11.44
CA GLY A 228 11.89 -19.47 -11.90
C GLY A 228 11.00 -18.61 -10.97
N PRO A 229 9.74 -18.38 -11.37
CA PRO A 229 8.81 -17.55 -10.60
C PRO A 229 8.37 -18.30 -9.34
N CYS A 230 8.48 -17.63 -8.21
CA CYS A 230 8.12 -18.15 -6.91
C CYS A 230 7.16 -17.21 -6.20
N CYS A 231 6.34 -17.75 -5.29
CA CYS A 231 5.27 -17.03 -4.63
C CYS A 231 4.29 -16.41 -5.63
N THR A 232 3.98 -17.12 -6.71
CA THR A 232 2.87 -16.72 -7.58
C THR A 232 1.62 -17.42 -7.08
N GLU A 233 0.44 -16.90 -7.45
CA GLU A 233 -0.84 -17.54 -7.12
C GLU A 233 -0.80 -19.05 -7.37
N ARG A 234 -0.35 -19.44 -8.56
CA ARG A 234 -0.28 -20.83 -8.99
C ARG A 234 0.63 -21.67 -8.10
N THR A 235 1.87 -21.20 -7.85
CA THR A 235 2.84 -21.99 -7.09
C THR A 235 2.48 -22.07 -5.62
N THR A 236 1.97 -20.98 -5.04
CA THR A 236 1.51 -20.98 -3.65
C THR A 236 0.25 -21.83 -3.46
N SER A 237 -0.70 -21.78 -4.40
CA SER A 237 -1.90 -22.63 -4.36
C SER A 237 -1.56 -24.12 -4.47
N GLN A 238 -0.63 -24.48 -5.37
CA GLN A 238 -0.16 -25.86 -5.52
C GLN A 238 0.53 -26.36 -4.25
N TRP A 239 1.35 -25.52 -3.63
CA TRP A 239 2.02 -25.86 -2.37
C TRP A 239 1.00 -26.05 -1.23
N LEU A 240 0.06 -25.11 -1.04
CA LEU A 240 -0.99 -25.23 -0.03
C LEU A 240 -1.83 -26.49 -0.21
N ALA A 241 -2.22 -26.82 -1.44
CA ALA A 241 -2.97 -28.04 -1.74
C ALA A 241 -2.20 -29.32 -1.39
N ALA A 242 -0.87 -29.29 -1.41
CA ALA A 242 -0.03 -30.42 -1.00
C ALA A 242 0.17 -30.51 0.53
N GLN A 243 0.06 -29.39 1.26
CA GLN A 243 0.23 -29.35 2.73
C GLN A 243 -1.07 -29.68 3.48
N VAL A 244 -2.23 -29.38 2.91
CA VAL A 244 -3.52 -29.51 3.59
C VAL A 244 -4.23 -30.75 3.05
N ASN A 245 -4.51 -31.72 3.92
CA ASN A 245 -5.26 -32.92 3.56
C ASN A 245 -6.57 -33.00 4.39
N PRO A 246 -7.76 -32.90 3.75
CA PRO A 246 -7.99 -32.66 2.33
C PRO A 246 -7.76 -31.19 1.94
N PRO A 247 -7.48 -30.88 0.66
CA PRO A 247 -7.23 -29.52 0.20
C PRO A 247 -8.47 -28.64 0.47
N PRO A 248 -8.29 -27.36 0.89
CA PRO A 248 -9.37 -26.51 1.40
C PRO A 248 -10.33 -25.98 0.32
N PHE A 249 -10.42 -26.65 -0.84
CA PHE A 249 -11.33 -26.27 -1.92
C PHE A 249 -12.80 -26.46 -1.48
N SER A 250 -13.37 -25.41 -0.89
CA SER A 250 -14.78 -25.09 -1.05
C SER A 250 -14.89 -23.63 -1.45
N ARG A 251 -15.84 -23.31 -2.34
CA ARG A 251 -16.02 -22.02 -3.03
C ARG A 251 -16.38 -20.83 -2.11
N ARG A 252 -15.87 -20.77 -0.87
CA ARG A 252 -16.22 -19.77 0.15
C ARG A 252 -14.98 -19.44 1.01
N GLY A 253 -14.08 -18.64 0.47
CA GLY A 253 -13.00 -17.98 1.23
C GLY A 253 -11.86 -18.90 1.67
N TRP A 254 -10.63 -18.44 1.49
CA TRP A 254 -9.45 -19.10 2.04
C TRP A 254 -9.39 -18.82 3.54
N ILE A 255 -9.74 -19.80 4.37
CA ILE A 255 -9.18 -19.86 5.72
C ILE A 255 -7.83 -20.55 5.55
N VAL A 256 -6.75 -19.78 5.56
CA VAL A 256 -5.40 -20.36 5.66
C VAL A 256 -5.43 -21.22 6.92
N PRO A 257 -5.28 -22.55 6.83
CA PRO A 257 -5.19 -23.37 8.04
C PRO A 257 -4.03 -22.85 8.87
N ARG A 258 -4.15 -22.83 10.20
CA ARG A 258 -3.06 -22.47 11.11
C ARG A 258 -1.84 -23.33 10.80
N LEU A 259 -0.96 -22.82 9.94
CA LEU A 259 0.33 -23.41 9.66
C LEU A 259 1.22 -22.92 10.79
N ALA A 260 1.61 -23.84 11.67
CA ALA A 260 2.66 -23.58 12.64
C ALA A 260 3.95 -23.32 11.85
N PHE A 261 4.37 -22.05 11.78
CA PHE A 261 5.69 -21.64 11.30
C PHE A 261 6.63 -21.51 12.48
#